data_AF-A0A0F4YH93-F1
#
_entry.id   AF-A0A0F4YH93-F1
#
_cell.length_a   1.000
_cell.length_b   1.000
_cell.length_c   1.000
_cell.angle_alpha   90.00
_cell.angle_beta   90.00
_cell.angle_gamma   90.00
#
_symmetry.space_group_name_H-M   'P 1'
#
loop_
_entity.id
_entity.type
_entity.pdbx_description
1 polymer ?
#
loop_
_entity_poly.entity_id
_entity_poly.type
_entity_poly.pdbx_seq_one_letter_code
_entity_poly.pdbx_strand_id
1 'polypeptide(L)'
;MGQTTSAKAATIKSQLQQAQSIQQTANSSSVESAFSAISSIFQNGVSDLAQAVEELLSHGLLTGSLLDLLNGYADFSLNSDSNNNPKSPATPIYPSKASGDAPYTVDEDTLRAAIYIPESFSYGANGKMPVILVPGTAIPAGMIKLGSAANVDPVWVNIPKASLGDVRVNSEYVAYAINYISGVSASSNVSVISWSQGGINTQWALKYWPSTRSVVSDFIALSPDFHGTIESILVCPGFV
;
A
#
# COMPACT_ATOMS: atom_id res chain seq x y z
N MET A 1 -0.10 -0.74 35.64
CA MET A 1 0.54 0.34 34.85
C MET A 1 1.07 -0.32 33.59
N GLY A 2 0.59 0.06 32.41
CA GLY A 2 1.05 -0.55 31.16
C GLY A 2 2.54 -0.29 30.94
N GLN A 3 3.22 -1.18 30.19
CA GLN A 3 4.58 -0.91 29.75
C GLN A 3 4.61 0.39 28.94
N THR A 4 5.63 1.22 29.18
CA THR A 4 5.90 2.40 28.34
C THR A 4 6.19 1.98 26.90
N THR A 5 5.87 2.81 25.90
CA THR A 5 6.18 2.56 24.47
C THR A 5 7.65 2.18 24.24
N SER A 6 8.58 2.82 24.97
CA SER A 6 10.02 2.51 24.88
C SER A 6 10.36 1.10 25.40
N ALA A 7 9.66 0.61 26.42
CA ALA A 7 9.84 -0.75 26.93
C ALA A 7 9.31 -1.78 25.94
N LYS A 8 8.10 -1.57 25.38
CA LYS A 8 7.54 -2.42 24.31
C LYS A 8 8.49 -2.50 23.12
N ALA A 9 9.01 -1.35 22.67
CA ALA A 9 9.97 -1.30 21.55
C ALA A 9 11.26 -2.07 21.83
N ALA A 10 11.78 -2.01 23.07
CA ALA A 10 12.96 -2.79 23.46
C ALA A 10 12.68 -4.30 23.46
N THR A 11 11.51 -4.72 23.94
CA THR A 11 11.06 -6.12 23.91
C THR A 11 10.94 -6.63 22.47
N ILE A 12 10.24 -5.89 21.60
CA ILE A 12 10.09 -6.22 20.18
C ILE A 12 11.46 -6.36 19.51
N LYS A 13 12.37 -5.43 19.75
CA LYS A 13 13.74 -5.49 19.20
C LYS A 13 14.48 -6.76 19.64
N SER A 14 14.39 -7.13 20.91
CA SER A 14 15.04 -8.34 21.42
C SER A 14 14.43 -9.61 20.81
N GLN A 15 13.10 -9.67 20.68
CA GLN A 15 12.41 -10.80 20.06
C GLN A 15 12.74 -10.93 18.57
N LEU A 16 12.84 -9.82 17.83
CA LEU A 16 13.26 -9.82 16.44
C LEU A 16 14.63 -10.45 16.25
N GLN A 17 15.60 -10.11 17.10
CA GLN A 17 16.95 -10.68 17.06
C GLN A 17 16.95 -12.20 17.31
N GLN A 18 16.09 -12.68 18.21
CA GLN A 18 15.95 -14.11 18.47
C GLN A 18 15.27 -14.82 17.29
N ALA A 19 14.17 -14.25 16.78
CA ALA A 19 13.35 -14.81 15.72
C ALA A 19 14.08 -14.89 14.36
N GLN A 20 15.05 -14.00 14.08
CA GLN A 20 15.89 -14.07 12.88
C GLN A 20 16.62 -15.40 12.72
N SER A 21 17.01 -16.04 13.83
CA SER A 21 17.71 -17.33 13.81
C SER A 21 16.79 -18.55 13.62
N ILE A 22 15.47 -18.33 13.66
CA ILE A 22 14.46 -19.39 13.63
C ILE A 22 13.85 -19.47 12.22
N GLN A 23 14.13 -20.54 11.48
CA GLN A 23 13.61 -20.69 10.12
C GLN A 23 12.10 -20.95 10.08
N GLN A 24 11.58 -21.78 11.00
CA GLN A 24 10.17 -22.15 11.06
C GLN A 24 9.78 -22.54 12.49
N THR A 25 8.53 -22.26 12.87
CA THR A 25 7.93 -22.71 14.13
C THR A 25 6.73 -23.62 13.86
N ALA A 26 6.19 -24.28 14.89
CA ALA A 26 4.95 -25.04 14.75
C ALA A 26 3.79 -24.16 14.24
N ASN A 27 3.70 -22.92 14.71
CA ASN A 27 2.65 -21.98 14.31
C ASN A 27 2.85 -21.43 12.90
N SER A 28 4.07 -21.44 12.35
CA SER A 28 4.37 -21.02 10.98
C SER A 28 4.55 -22.21 10.01
N SER A 29 4.13 -23.41 10.41
CA SER A 29 4.35 -24.64 9.64
C SER A 29 3.27 -24.91 8.58
N SER A 30 2.05 -24.42 8.79
CA SER A 30 0.94 -24.53 7.85
C SER A 30 0.01 -23.33 7.93
N VAL A 31 -0.87 -23.20 6.93
CA VAL A 31 -1.90 -22.14 6.90
C VAL A 31 -2.83 -22.28 8.11
N GLU A 32 -3.29 -23.48 8.43
CA GLU A 32 -4.21 -23.76 9.53
C GLU A 32 -3.58 -23.43 10.89
N SER A 33 -2.31 -23.80 11.10
CA SER A 33 -1.58 -23.49 12.32
C SER A 33 -1.38 -21.98 12.48
N ALA A 34 -1.05 -21.28 11.38
CA ALA A 34 -0.90 -19.83 11.39
C ALA A 34 -2.22 -19.12 11.72
N PHE A 35 -3.33 -19.53 11.09
CA PHE A 35 -4.66 -19.00 11.39
C PHE A 35 -5.09 -19.28 12.82
N SER A 36 -4.78 -20.46 13.36
CA SER A 36 -5.10 -20.80 14.75
C SER A 36 -4.36 -19.89 15.73
N ALA A 37 -3.08 -19.63 15.48
CA ALA A 37 -2.28 -18.70 16.30
C ALA A 37 -2.79 -17.26 16.18
N ILE A 38 -3.08 -16.78 14.97
CA ILE A 38 -3.67 -15.43 14.75
C ILE A 38 -5.02 -15.32 15.49
N SER A 39 -5.90 -16.31 15.35
CA SER A 39 -7.19 -16.32 16.06
C SER A 39 -6.99 -16.22 17.57
N SER A 40 -6.05 -16.99 18.13
CA SER A 40 -5.71 -16.96 19.56
C SER A 40 -5.21 -15.58 20.02
N ILE A 41 -4.39 -14.90 19.21
CA ILE A 41 -3.88 -13.55 19.52
C ILE A 41 -5.03 -12.54 19.57
N PHE A 42 -5.89 -12.55 18.56
CA PHE A 42 -6.90 -11.50 18.37
C PHE A 42 -8.25 -11.79 19.04
N GLN A 43 -8.46 -12.97 19.65
CA GLN A 43 -9.76 -13.36 20.25
C GLN A 43 -10.27 -12.38 21.32
N ASN A 44 -9.35 -11.76 22.08
CA ASN A 44 -9.67 -10.79 23.13
C ASN A 44 -9.41 -9.34 22.68
N GLY A 45 -9.10 -9.14 21.40
CA GLY A 45 -8.56 -7.90 20.87
C GLY A 45 -7.11 -7.66 21.29
N VAL A 46 -6.46 -6.75 20.56
CA VAL A 46 -5.18 -6.15 20.94
C VAL A 46 -5.45 -4.67 21.23
N SER A 47 -4.75 -4.10 22.20
CA SER A 47 -4.87 -2.68 22.54
C SER A 47 -4.30 -1.79 21.46
N ASP A 48 -3.28 -2.29 20.75
CA ASP A 48 -2.49 -1.50 19.83
C ASP A 48 -1.66 -2.29 18.82
N LEU A 49 -1.11 -1.57 17.83
CA LEU A 49 -0.22 -2.15 16.82
C LEU A 49 1.06 -2.72 17.43
N ALA A 50 1.62 -2.07 18.47
CA ALA A 50 2.84 -2.57 19.11
C ALA A 50 2.59 -3.90 19.82
N GLN A 51 1.46 -4.04 20.53
CA GLN A 51 1.03 -5.29 21.13
C GLN A 51 0.79 -6.35 20.04
N ALA A 52 0.12 -5.99 18.94
CA ALA A 52 -0.08 -6.92 17.83
C ALA A 52 1.26 -7.50 17.32
N VAL A 53 2.28 -6.64 17.14
CA VAL A 53 3.62 -7.07 16.69
C VAL A 53 4.30 -7.97 17.73
N GLU A 54 4.26 -7.58 19.00
CA GLU A 54 4.82 -8.39 20.11
C GLU A 54 4.17 -9.78 20.18
N GLU A 55 2.85 -9.85 20.03
CA GLU A 55 2.10 -11.12 20.05
C GLU A 55 2.39 -12.00 18.82
N LEU A 56 2.52 -11.40 17.63
CA LEU A 56 2.92 -12.14 16.42
C LEU A 56 4.33 -12.72 16.55
N LEU A 57 5.27 -11.98 17.16
CA LEU A 57 6.63 -12.46 17.44
C LEU A 57 6.62 -13.56 18.50
N SER A 58 5.90 -13.36 19.61
CA SER A 58 5.84 -14.31 20.74
C SER A 58 5.22 -15.65 20.33
N HIS A 59 4.26 -15.64 19.40
CA HIS A 59 3.65 -16.85 18.83
C HIS A 59 4.45 -17.44 17.67
N GLY A 60 5.60 -16.86 17.32
CA GLY A 60 6.49 -17.41 16.30
C GLY A 60 5.93 -17.35 14.88
N LEU A 61 5.06 -16.36 14.60
CA LEU A 61 4.47 -16.15 13.27
C LEU A 61 5.37 -15.32 12.35
N LEU A 62 6.31 -14.56 12.93
CA LEU A 62 7.34 -13.84 12.20
C LEU A 62 8.67 -14.59 12.35
N THR A 63 9.09 -15.31 11.32
CA THR A 63 10.29 -16.17 11.32
C THR A 63 11.35 -15.69 10.33
N GLY A 64 12.56 -16.23 10.43
CA GLY A 64 13.78 -15.78 9.75
C GLY A 64 13.60 -15.26 8.33
N SER A 65 13.11 -16.08 7.40
CA SER A 65 12.99 -15.65 5.98
C SER A 65 11.98 -14.52 5.75
N LEU A 66 10.90 -14.47 6.54
CA LEU A 66 9.93 -13.38 6.48
C LEU A 66 10.52 -12.11 7.10
N LEU A 67 11.24 -12.23 8.21
CA LEU A 67 11.92 -11.09 8.83
C LEU A 67 13.06 -10.55 7.96
N ASP A 68 13.80 -11.40 7.27
CA ASP A 68 14.83 -10.98 6.32
C ASP A 68 14.24 -10.20 5.14
N LEU A 69 13.09 -10.68 4.61
CA LEU A 69 12.33 -9.95 3.60
C LEU A 69 11.89 -8.58 4.12
N LEU A 70 11.30 -8.52 5.32
CA LEU A 70 10.80 -7.28 5.90
C LEU A 70 11.91 -6.31 6.27
N ASN A 71 13.09 -6.78 6.68
CA ASN A 71 14.23 -5.92 7.01
C ASN A 71 14.82 -5.25 5.75
N GLY A 72 14.81 -5.95 4.61
CA GLY A 72 15.31 -5.43 3.34
C GLY A 72 14.35 -4.50 2.60
N TYR A 73 13.15 -4.22 3.15
CA TYR A 73 12.07 -3.56 2.42
C TYR A 73 12.48 -2.19 1.84
N ALA A 74 13.30 -1.41 2.54
CA ALA A 74 13.71 -0.09 2.08
C ALA A 74 14.60 -0.15 0.83
N ASP A 75 15.34 -1.25 0.63
CA ASP A 75 16.30 -1.42 -0.47
C ASP A 75 15.71 -2.19 -1.66
N PHE A 76 14.46 -2.63 -1.58
CA PHE A 76 13.84 -3.35 -2.68
C PHE A 76 13.45 -2.41 -3.80
N SER A 77 13.88 -2.74 -5.02
CA SER A 77 13.49 -2.01 -6.23
C SER A 77 11.97 -1.90 -6.40
N LEU A 78 11.23 -2.89 -5.90
CA LEU A 78 9.76 -2.90 -5.86
C LEU A 78 9.19 -1.71 -5.06
N ASN A 79 9.94 -1.13 -4.12
CA ASN A 79 9.53 -0.01 -3.29
C ASN A 79 10.10 1.33 -3.74
N SER A 80 10.78 1.38 -4.89
CA SER A 80 11.31 2.63 -5.46
C SER A 80 10.17 3.62 -5.75
N ASP A 81 10.32 4.86 -5.32
CA ASP A 81 9.48 6.01 -5.70
C ASP A 81 10.14 6.86 -6.80
N SER A 82 11.25 6.38 -7.35
CA SER A 82 12.10 7.07 -8.34
C SER A 82 12.23 6.23 -9.63
N ASN A 83 11.11 5.72 -10.14
CA ASN A 83 11.07 4.86 -11.33
C ASN A 83 11.20 5.66 -12.64
N ASN A 84 11.79 5.04 -13.66
CA ASN A 84 11.85 5.63 -15.01
C ASN A 84 10.69 5.12 -15.88
N ASN A 85 9.76 6.03 -16.18
CA ASN A 85 8.53 5.74 -16.93
C ASN A 85 8.50 6.60 -18.21
N PRO A 86 9.09 6.15 -19.32
CA PRO A 86 9.32 6.99 -20.51
C PRO A 86 8.12 7.11 -21.45
N LYS A 87 7.07 6.29 -21.28
CA LYS A 87 5.91 6.33 -22.17
C LYS A 87 5.02 7.54 -21.85
N SER A 88 4.64 8.29 -22.88
CA SER A 88 3.72 9.40 -22.73
C SER A 88 2.30 9.01 -23.18
N PRO A 89 1.25 9.44 -22.47
CA PRO A 89 -0.12 9.39 -22.97
C PRO A 89 -0.27 10.15 -24.30
N ALA A 90 -1.18 9.69 -25.15
CA ALA A 90 -1.46 10.35 -26.44
C ALA A 90 -2.13 11.74 -26.28
N THR A 91 -2.84 11.95 -25.17
CA THR A 91 -3.43 13.23 -24.81
C THR A 91 -2.81 13.74 -23.51
N PRO A 92 -2.55 15.06 -23.38
CA PRO A 92 -1.99 15.61 -22.14
C PRO A 92 -2.89 15.32 -20.93
N ILE A 93 -2.28 14.88 -19.83
CA ILE A 93 -2.96 14.63 -18.55
C ILE A 93 -2.50 15.59 -17.43
N TYR A 94 -1.45 16.36 -17.70
CA TYR A 94 -0.82 17.33 -16.81
C TYR A 94 -0.60 18.65 -17.59
N PRO A 95 -0.74 19.84 -16.97
CA PRO A 95 -1.08 20.10 -15.56
C PRO A 95 -2.54 19.83 -15.20
N SER A 96 -3.39 19.53 -16.18
CA SER A 96 -4.81 19.20 -15.99
C SER A 96 -5.28 18.36 -17.18
N LYS A 97 -6.04 17.28 -16.91
CA LYS A 97 -6.67 16.46 -17.96
C LYS A 97 -8.02 17.03 -18.38
N ALA A 98 -8.76 17.62 -17.44
CA ALA A 98 -10.04 18.29 -17.70
C ALA A 98 -10.22 19.54 -16.82
N SER A 99 -11.00 20.50 -17.29
CA SER A 99 -11.20 21.82 -16.64
C SER A 99 -11.77 21.79 -15.22
N GLY A 100 -12.31 20.66 -14.76
CA GLY A 100 -12.81 20.46 -13.40
C GLY A 100 -11.83 19.76 -12.45
N ASP A 101 -10.66 19.37 -12.93
CA ASP A 101 -9.62 18.76 -12.10
C ASP A 101 -8.95 19.80 -11.21
N ALA A 102 -8.66 19.44 -9.96
CA ALA A 102 -7.85 20.23 -9.08
C ALA A 102 -6.41 20.40 -9.62
N PRO A 103 -5.74 21.52 -9.33
CA PRO A 103 -4.34 21.68 -9.70
C PRO A 103 -3.47 20.69 -8.91
N TYR A 104 -2.47 20.13 -9.58
CA TYR A 104 -1.38 19.42 -8.90
C TYR A 104 -0.45 20.42 -8.22
N THR A 105 0.03 20.09 -7.03
CA THR A 105 1.10 20.80 -6.32
C THR A 105 2.45 20.10 -6.49
N VAL A 106 2.45 18.83 -6.86
CA VAL A 106 3.64 18.04 -7.21
C VAL A 106 3.93 18.16 -8.72
N ASP A 107 5.21 18.20 -9.08
CA ASP A 107 5.62 18.21 -10.49
C ASP A 107 5.37 16.84 -11.15
N GLU A 108 5.21 16.86 -12.48
CA GLU A 108 4.84 15.67 -13.24
C GLU A 108 5.87 14.54 -13.13
N ASP A 109 7.16 14.86 -13.16
CA ASP A 109 8.23 13.85 -13.12
C ASP A 109 8.22 13.12 -11.77
N THR A 110 8.06 13.85 -10.66
CA THR A 110 7.90 13.28 -9.32
C THR A 110 6.63 12.41 -9.20
N LEU A 111 5.49 12.86 -9.76
CA LEU A 111 4.25 12.07 -9.76
C LEU A 111 4.41 10.78 -10.57
N ARG A 112 5.04 10.86 -11.74
CA ARG A 112 5.24 9.72 -12.64
C ARG A 112 6.26 8.73 -12.09
N ALA A 113 7.32 9.20 -11.45
CA ALA A 113 8.36 8.34 -10.90
C ALA A 113 7.87 7.46 -9.74
N ALA A 114 6.83 7.87 -9.01
CA ALA A 114 6.24 7.07 -7.94
C ALA A 114 5.55 5.78 -8.44
N ILE A 115 5.29 5.66 -9.73
CA ILE A 115 4.59 4.51 -10.31
C ILE A 115 5.60 3.43 -10.66
N TYR A 116 5.51 2.27 -10.02
CA TYR A 116 6.26 1.10 -10.44
C TYR A 116 5.46 0.34 -11.50
N ILE A 117 6.05 0.20 -12.68
CA ILE A 117 5.49 -0.58 -13.79
C ILE A 117 6.38 -1.81 -14.01
N PRO A 118 5.88 -3.03 -13.73
CA PRO A 118 6.62 -4.25 -14.03
C PRO A 118 6.97 -4.35 -15.53
N GLU A 119 8.12 -4.95 -15.85
CA GLU A 119 8.52 -5.19 -17.25
C GLU A 119 7.48 -6.02 -18.02
N SER A 120 6.71 -6.87 -17.30
CA SER A 120 5.63 -7.68 -17.87
C SER A 120 4.36 -6.90 -18.20
N PHE A 121 4.27 -5.62 -17.82
CA PHE A 121 3.09 -4.79 -18.07
C PHE A 121 2.90 -4.54 -19.56
N SER A 122 1.71 -4.88 -20.04
CA SER A 122 1.39 -4.99 -21.46
C SER A 122 0.80 -3.73 -22.08
N TYR A 123 0.51 -2.71 -21.27
CA TYR A 123 -0.09 -1.47 -21.76
C TYR A 123 -1.41 -1.71 -22.53
N GLY A 124 -2.23 -2.65 -22.05
CA GLY A 124 -3.52 -3.02 -22.67
C GLY A 124 -3.41 -3.89 -23.93
N ALA A 125 -2.20 -4.24 -24.39
CA ALA A 125 -2.00 -4.97 -25.64
C ALA A 125 -2.45 -6.45 -25.61
N ASN A 126 -2.62 -7.03 -24.42
CA ASN A 126 -2.95 -8.46 -24.24
C ASN A 126 -4.37 -8.69 -23.68
N GLY A 127 -5.21 -7.64 -23.62
CA GLY A 127 -6.56 -7.71 -23.06
C GLY A 127 -6.64 -7.90 -21.55
N LYS A 128 -5.51 -7.82 -20.81
CA LYS A 128 -5.51 -7.75 -19.35
C LYS A 128 -5.94 -6.37 -18.89
N MET A 129 -6.76 -6.31 -17.84
CA MET A 129 -7.17 -5.06 -17.21
C MET A 129 -5.98 -4.46 -16.45
N PRO A 130 -5.54 -3.22 -16.73
CA PRO A 130 -4.58 -2.53 -15.89
C PRO A 130 -5.15 -2.33 -14.48
N VAL A 131 -4.40 -2.73 -13.46
CA VAL A 131 -4.81 -2.61 -12.06
C VAL A 131 -3.78 -1.78 -11.30
N ILE A 132 -4.23 -0.70 -10.67
CA ILE A 132 -3.38 0.17 -9.85
C ILE A 132 -3.54 -0.24 -8.39
N LEU A 133 -2.44 -0.67 -7.77
CA LEU A 133 -2.39 -0.99 -6.35
C LEU A 133 -1.96 0.26 -5.56
N VAL A 134 -2.79 0.68 -4.61
CA VAL A 134 -2.57 1.88 -3.78
C VAL A 134 -2.28 1.46 -2.33
N PRO A 135 -1.14 1.89 -1.75
CA PRO A 135 -0.69 1.45 -0.44
C PRO A 135 -1.49 2.05 0.71
N GLY A 136 -1.34 1.44 1.88
CA GLY A 136 -1.82 1.93 3.16
C GLY A 136 -0.84 2.88 3.86
N THR A 137 -1.20 3.26 5.08
CA THR A 137 -0.35 4.09 5.96
C THR A 137 0.94 3.36 6.32
N ALA A 138 2.08 4.04 6.19
CA ALA A 138 3.41 3.60 6.62
C ALA A 138 4.00 2.36 5.91
N ILE A 139 3.35 1.84 4.86
CA ILE A 139 3.77 0.63 4.16
C ILE A 139 3.93 0.90 2.66
N PRO A 140 5.11 0.71 2.06
CA PRO A 140 5.32 0.82 0.61
C PRO A 140 4.46 -0.17 -0.20
N ALA A 141 4.10 0.21 -1.43
CA ALA A 141 3.15 -0.55 -2.24
C ALA A 141 3.73 -1.84 -2.82
N GLY A 142 5.05 -1.91 -3.06
CA GLY A 142 5.71 -3.11 -3.58
C GLY A 142 5.60 -4.34 -2.67
N MET A 143 5.12 -4.18 -1.43
CA MET A 143 4.83 -5.29 -0.51
C MET A 143 3.45 -5.91 -0.76
N ILE A 144 2.58 -5.25 -1.54
CA ILE A 144 1.25 -5.74 -1.90
C ILE A 144 1.37 -6.66 -3.11
N LYS A 145 0.95 -7.92 -2.95
CA LYS A 145 0.93 -8.90 -4.04
C LYS A 145 -0.50 -9.18 -4.47
N LEU A 146 -0.74 -9.09 -5.78
CA LEU A 146 -1.95 -9.61 -6.42
C LEU A 146 -1.65 -11.01 -6.97
N GLY A 147 -2.45 -12.00 -6.58
CA GLY A 147 -2.30 -13.37 -7.08
C GLY A 147 -2.69 -13.51 -8.56
N SER A 148 -2.42 -14.67 -9.15
CA SER A 148 -2.73 -14.99 -10.56
C SER A 148 -4.21 -15.27 -10.84
N ALA A 149 -5.11 -14.96 -9.90
CA ALA A 149 -6.52 -15.37 -9.96
C ALA A 149 -7.36 -14.59 -10.98
N ALA A 150 -6.84 -13.50 -11.56
CA ALA A 150 -7.57 -12.64 -12.49
C ALA A 150 -6.73 -12.30 -13.73
N ASN A 151 -7.40 -12.00 -14.85
CA ASN A 151 -6.77 -11.55 -16.09
C ASN A 151 -6.41 -10.05 -16.00
N VAL A 152 -5.46 -9.73 -15.12
CA VAL A 152 -5.09 -8.37 -14.72
C VAL A 152 -3.60 -8.10 -14.94
N ASP A 153 -3.28 -6.83 -15.08
CA ASP A 153 -1.93 -6.33 -15.27
C ASP A 153 -1.60 -5.30 -14.18
N PRO A 154 -0.96 -5.72 -13.08
CA PRO A 154 -0.80 -4.86 -11.91
C PRO A 154 0.37 -3.88 -12.09
N VAL A 155 0.14 -2.67 -11.62
CA VAL A 155 1.15 -1.64 -11.32
C VAL A 155 0.89 -1.14 -9.90
N TRP A 156 1.85 -0.49 -9.26
CA TRP A 156 1.63 0.04 -7.92
C TRP A 156 2.26 1.40 -7.74
N VAL A 157 1.69 2.18 -6.82
CA VAL A 157 2.11 3.56 -6.56
C VAL A 157 2.86 3.63 -5.24
N ASN A 158 4.18 3.76 -5.30
CA ASN A 158 5.01 3.98 -4.11
C ASN A 158 4.93 5.46 -3.71
N ILE A 159 3.88 5.80 -2.96
CA ILE A 159 3.67 7.15 -2.43
C ILE A 159 4.86 7.52 -1.52
N PRO A 160 5.57 8.65 -1.77
CA PRO A 160 6.73 9.03 -0.98
C PRO A 160 6.46 9.09 0.52
N LYS A 161 7.49 8.77 1.32
CA LYS A 161 7.40 8.61 2.78
C LYS A 161 6.34 7.58 3.21
N ALA A 162 6.05 6.59 2.36
CA ALA A 162 5.10 5.51 2.63
C ALA A 162 3.73 6.02 3.11
N SER A 163 3.16 7.02 2.41
CA SER A 163 1.85 7.60 2.72
C SER A 163 1.76 8.31 4.10
N LEU A 164 2.89 8.68 4.71
CA LEU A 164 2.92 9.48 5.95
C LEU A 164 2.87 11.00 5.68
N GLY A 165 2.90 11.42 4.41
CA GLY A 165 2.67 12.80 4.01
C GLY A 165 1.21 13.25 4.19
N ASP A 166 0.93 14.49 3.85
CA ASP A 166 -0.44 15.01 3.79
C ASP A 166 -1.26 14.18 2.80
N VAL A 167 -2.38 13.60 3.26
CA VAL A 167 -3.30 12.80 2.45
C VAL A 167 -3.72 13.51 1.16
N ARG A 168 -3.84 14.83 1.16
CA ARG A 168 -4.17 15.62 -0.04
C ARG A 168 -3.09 15.48 -1.11
N VAL A 169 -1.82 15.55 -0.70
CA VAL A 169 -0.66 15.38 -1.58
C VAL A 169 -0.50 13.91 -1.96
N ASN A 170 -0.71 12.97 -1.02
CA ASN A 170 -0.70 11.52 -1.32
C ASN A 170 -1.73 11.17 -2.42
N SER A 171 -2.88 11.85 -2.42
CA SER A 171 -3.95 11.66 -3.40
C SER A 171 -3.60 12.16 -4.80
N GLU A 172 -2.67 13.12 -4.93
CA GLU A 172 -2.17 13.59 -6.23
C GLU A 172 -1.48 12.46 -7.00
N TYR A 173 -0.67 11.65 -6.31
CA TYR A 173 -0.01 10.48 -6.89
C TYR A 173 -1.03 9.47 -7.43
N VAL A 174 -2.14 9.26 -6.71
CA VAL A 174 -3.20 8.36 -7.14
C VAL A 174 -3.97 8.92 -8.34
N ALA A 175 -4.33 10.21 -8.31
CA ALA A 175 -5.02 10.87 -9.43
C ALA A 175 -4.17 10.83 -10.72
N TYR A 176 -2.87 11.15 -10.58
CA TYR A 176 -1.92 11.09 -11.69
C TYR A 176 -1.77 9.67 -12.21
N ALA A 177 -1.57 8.67 -11.33
CA ALA A 177 -1.41 7.27 -11.72
C ALA A 177 -2.63 6.74 -12.49
N ILE A 178 -3.86 7.06 -12.06
CA ILE A 178 -5.09 6.66 -12.78
C ILE A 178 -5.08 7.18 -14.21
N ASN A 179 -4.85 8.47 -14.38
CA ASN A 179 -4.86 9.11 -15.69
C ASN A 179 -3.68 8.67 -16.57
N TYR A 180 -2.50 8.51 -15.97
CA TYR A 180 -1.29 8.07 -16.65
C TYR A 180 -1.41 6.64 -17.15
N ILE A 181 -1.75 5.69 -16.28
CA ILE A 181 -1.86 4.27 -16.64
C ILE A 181 -2.97 4.04 -17.66
N SER A 182 -4.12 4.71 -17.52
CA SER A 182 -5.15 4.70 -18.56
C SER A 182 -4.61 5.24 -19.89
N GLY A 183 -3.95 6.41 -19.86
CA GLY A 183 -3.43 7.08 -21.04
C GLY A 183 -2.36 6.29 -21.80
N VAL A 184 -1.44 5.62 -21.10
CA VAL A 184 -0.41 4.79 -21.74
C VAL A 184 -0.90 3.40 -22.13
N SER A 185 -2.09 2.98 -21.68
CA SER A 185 -2.70 1.69 -21.97
C SER A 185 -3.77 1.78 -23.06
N ALA A 186 -3.44 2.49 -24.16
CA ALA A 186 -4.35 2.75 -25.28
C ALA A 186 -5.69 3.41 -24.86
N SER A 187 -5.67 4.27 -23.84
CA SER A 187 -6.86 4.90 -23.25
C SER A 187 -7.87 3.89 -22.69
N SER A 188 -7.41 2.70 -22.30
CA SER A 188 -8.24 1.72 -21.60
C SER A 188 -8.62 2.24 -20.22
N ASN A 189 -9.79 1.83 -19.73
CA ASN A 189 -10.10 1.97 -18.32
C ASN A 189 -9.14 1.14 -17.47
N VAL A 190 -9.02 1.50 -16.20
CA VAL A 190 -8.22 0.84 -15.18
C VAL A 190 -9.11 0.42 -14.02
N SER A 191 -8.68 -0.55 -13.23
CA SER A 191 -9.25 -0.80 -11.90
C SER A 191 -8.26 -0.32 -10.82
N VAL A 192 -8.77 0.13 -9.69
CA VAL A 192 -7.96 0.53 -8.54
C VAL A 192 -8.24 -0.40 -7.37
N ILE A 193 -7.20 -1.02 -6.82
CA ILE A 193 -7.27 -1.78 -5.58
C ILE A 193 -6.47 -1.02 -4.52
N SER A 194 -7.12 -0.62 -3.44
CA SER A 194 -6.47 0.11 -2.35
C SER A 194 -6.50 -0.67 -1.06
N TRP A 195 -5.52 -0.43 -0.18
CA TRP A 195 -5.53 -0.93 1.18
C TRP A 195 -5.43 0.22 2.20
N SER A 196 -6.20 0.15 3.29
CA SER A 196 -6.17 1.13 4.40
C SER A 196 -6.32 2.58 3.89
N GLN A 197 -5.43 3.50 4.26
CA GLN A 197 -5.44 4.91 3.82
C GLN A 197 -5.44 5.07 2.30
N GLY A 198 -4.96 4.08 1.54
CA GLY A 198 -5.08 4.07 0.08
C GLY A 198 -6.52 4.25 -0.40
N GLY A 199 -7.50 3.82 0.41
CA GLY A 199 -8.91 4.07 0.18
C GLY A 199 -9.25 5.56 0.21
N ILE A 200 -8.81 6.28 1.25
CA ILE A 200 -8.97 7.74 1.34
C ILE A 200 -8.25 8.44 0.19
N ASN A 201 -7.00 8.05 -0.11
CA ASN A 201 -6.20 8.64 -1.19
C ASN A 201 -6.91 8.50 -2.54
N THR A 202 -7.48 7.33 -2.81
CA THR A 202 -8.24 7.07 -4.04
C THR A 202 -9.56 7.84 -4.06
N GLN A 203 -10.32 7.84 -2.96
CA GLN A 203 -11.59 8.55 -2.90
C GLN A 203 -11.42 10.08 -3.05
N TRP A 204 -10.35 10.63 -2.49
CA TRP A 204 -9.99 12.04 -2.66
C TRP A 204 -9.57 12.35 -4.10
N ALA A 205 -8.75 11.49 -4.72
CA ALA A 205 -8.41 11.58 -6.14
C ALA A 205 -9.67 11.60 -7.03
N LEU A 206 -10.58 10.62 -6.84
CA LEU A 206 -11.84 10.56 -7.57
C LEU A 206 -12.71 11.81 -7.33
N LYS A 207 -12.71 12.36 -6.11
CA LYS A 207 -13.49 13.56 -5.78
C LYS A 207 -12.95 14.82 -6.47
N TYR A 208 -11.65 15.08 -6.39
CA TYR A 208 -11.08 16.37 -6.80
C TYR A 208 -10.42 16.36 -8.18
N TRP A 209 -10.19 15.20 -8.79
CA TRP A 209 -9.83 15.06 -10.22
C TRP A 209 -10.93 14.29 -10.94
N PRO A 210 -12.08 14.91 -11.26
CA PRO A 210 -13.22 14.22 -11.87
C PRO A 210 -12.89 13.47 -13.17
N SER A 211 -11.83 13.85 -13.90
CA SER A 211 -11.35 13.16 -15.10
C SER A 211 -10.89 11.71 -14.87
N THR A 212 -10.62 11.35 -13.61
CA THR A 212 -10.28 9.98 -13.19
C THR A 212 -11.51 9.07 -13.19
N ARG A 213 -12.71 9.60 -12.89
CA ARG A 213 -13.95 8.83 -12.75
C ARG A 213 -14.37 8.15 -14.05
N SER A 214 -14.10 8.77 -15.19
CA SER A 214 -14.49 8.21 -16.50
C SER A 214 -13.60 7.06 -16.95
N VAL A 215 -12.44 6.87 -16.30
CA VAL A 215 -11.45 5.84 -16.67
C VAL A 215 -11.23 4.80 -15.57
N VAL A 216 -11.86 4.93 -14.39
CA VAL A 216 -11.86 3.88 -13.37
C VAL A 216 -13.13 3.03 -13.53
N SER A 217 -12.96 1.75 -13.86
CA SER A 217 -14.08 0.80 -13.95
C SER A 217 -14.48 0.26 -12.58
N ASP A 218 -13.49 -0.08 -11.75
CA ASP A 218 -13.69 -0.66 -10.43
C ASP A 218 -12.79 0.02 -9.41
N PHE A 219 -13.36 0.33 -8.24
CA PHE A 219 -12.61 0.73 -7.05
C PHE A 219 -12.86 -0.29 -5.94
N ILE A 220 -11.86 -1.15 -5.71
CA ILE A 220 -11.90 -2.23 -4.72
C ILE A 220 -11.09 -1.79 -3.51
N ALA A 221 -11.80 -1.42 -2.43
CA ALA A 221 -11.17 -0.89 -1.24
C ALA A 221 -11.10 -1.95 -0.12
N LEU A 222 -9.88 -2.35 0.26
CA LEU A 222 -9.61 -3.34 1.30
C LEU A 222 -9.34 -2.63 2.64
N SER A 223 -10.21 -2.85 3.62
CA SER A 223 -10.18 -2.18 4.93
C SER A 223 -10.06 -0.65 4.83
N PRO A 224 -10.92 0.04 4.05
CA PRO A 224 -10.85 1.49 3.91
C PRO A 224 -11.36 2.19 5.16
N ASP A 225 -10.66 3.25 5.54
CA ASP A 225 -10.98 4.15 6.63
C ASP A 225 -11.61 5.45 6.10
N PHE A 226 -12.66 5.35 5.27
CA PHE A 226 -13.31 6.54 4.67
C PHE A 226 -13.82 7.57 5.69
N HIS A 227 -14.08 7.14 6.93
CA HIS A 227 -14.46 7.99 8.04
C HIS A 227 -13.36 8.11 9.12
N GLY A 228 -12.11 7.76 8.76
CA GLY A 228 -11.01 7.61 9.69
C GLY A 228 -11.24 6.48 10.70
N THR A 229 -10.57 6.56 11.83
CA THR A 229 -10.75 5.68 12.99
C THR A 229 -10.93 6.50 14.26
N ILE A 230 -11.53 5.89 15.28
CA ILE A 230 -11.68 6.49 16.61
C ILE A 230 -10.57 5.98 17.53
N GLU A 231 -10.05 6.87 18.38
CA GLU A 231 -9.08 6.52 19.43
C GLU A 231 -9.73 6.67 20.80
N SER A 232 -9.40 5.75 21.72
CA SER A 232 -9.97 5.75 23.09
C SER A 232 -9.46 6.89 23.96
N ILE A 233 -8.34 7.50 23.57
CA ILE A 233 -7.68 8.63 24.23
C ILE A 233 -7.26 9.66 23.18
N LEU A 234 -6.86 10.87 23.62
CA LEU A 234 -6.44 11.96 22.71
C LEU A 234 -5.02 11.74 22.17
N VAL A 235 -4.90 10.84 21.21
CA VAL A 235 -3.67 10.45 20.51
C VAL A 235 -3.94 10.29 19.02
N CYS A 236 -2.90 10.23 18.21
CA CYS A 236 -3.03 9.95 16.78
C CYS A 236 -3.19 8.45 16.50
N PRO A 237 -4.01 8.06 15.50
CA PRO A 237 -4.08 6.68 15.04
C PRO A 237 -2.74 6.11 14.61
N GLY A 238 -2.53 4.82 14.89
CA GLY A 238 -1.32 4.08 14.52
C GLY A 238 -0.14 4.20 15.49
N PHE A 239 -0.25 4.99 16.55
CA PHE A 239 0.82 5.23 17.54
C PHE A 239 0.46 4.88 18.98
N VAL A 240 -0.77 4.46 19.23
CA VAL A 240 -1.17 3.87 20.51
C VAL A 240 -1.11 2.40 20.38
#